data_AF-A0A9D6QXX2-F1
#
_entry.id   AF-A0A9D6QXX2-F1
#
_cell.length_a   1.000
_cell.length_b   1.000
_cell.length_c   1.000
_cell.angle_alpha   90.00
_cell.angle_beta   90.00
_cell.angle_gamma   90.00
#
_symmetry.space_group_name_H-M   'P 1'
#
loop_
_entity.id
_entity.type
_entity.pdbx_description
1 polymer ?
#
loop_
_entity_poly.entity_id
_entity_poly.type
_entity_poly.pdbx_seq_one_letter_code
_entity_poly.pdbx_strand_id
1 'polypeptide(L)'
;MMFLLKAIGISLFIGGLIAWSGGSVFPPLFNVAAPFVCDGKFSVETQEFYPRPGEVDTTQTIFCDNPNTGKSNDITLQTIIVAGIVYSAIVFIPVVARIKLGRSIFQRSVDTAQNVASPNEIYFVPGIKHSEDPSEKLKKLKEMREAGLITEQEYEAKRSEIISKM
;
A
#
# COMPACT_ATOMS: atom_id res chain seq x y z
N MET A 1 9.91 -5.85 7.51
CA MET A 1 8.86 -6.38 8.39
C MET A 1 7.91 -5.28 8.90
N MET A 2 8.42 -4.15 9.42
CA MET A 2 7.61 -3.06 9.96
C MET A 2 6.59 -2.45 8.97
N PHE A 3 6.94 -2.29 7.69
CA PHE A 3 6.01 -1.81 6.66
C PHE A 3 4.87 -2.79 6.34
N LEU A 4 5.12 -4.10 6.45
CA LEU A 4 4.09 -5.11 6.21
C LEU A 4 3.05 -5.09 7.33
N LEU A 5 3.51 -4.98 8.60
CA LEU A 5 2.63 -4.92 9.76
C LEU A 5 1.70 -3.69 9.69
N LYS A 6 2.23 -2.54 9.28
CA LYS A 6 1.45 -1.32 9.07
C LYS A 6 0.45 -1.45 7.90
N ALA A 7 0.86 -2.07 6.80
CA ALA A 7 -0.01 -2.30 5.64
C ALA A 7 -1.17 -3.25 5.97
N ILE A 8 -0.93 -4.29 6.77
CA ILE A 8 -1.98 -5.20 7.27
C ILE A 8 -3.03 -4.42 8.06
N GLY A 9 -2.60 -3.61 9.05
CA GLY A 9 -3.52 -2.81 9.86
C GLY A 9 -4.37 -1.83 9.05
N ILE A 10 -3.76 -1.13 8.09
CA ILE A 10 -4.46 -0.18 7.21
C ILE A 10 -5.46 -0.92 6.30
N SER A 11 -5.08 -2.06 5.72
CA SER A 11 -5.97 -2.83 4.83
C SER A 11 -7.16 -3.46 5.57
N LEU A 12 -6.96 -3.90 6.81
CA LEU A 12 -8.05 -4.39 7.68
C LEU A 12 -9.01 -3.27 8.03
N PHE A 13 -8.49 -2.08 8.34
CA PHE A 13 -9.31 -0.92 8.65
C PHE A 13 -10.15 -0.48 7.43
N ILE A 14 -9.54 -0.37 6.26
CA ILE A 14 -10.25 0.01 5.02
C ILE A 14 -11.29 -1.04 4.64
N GLY A 15 -10.96 -2.34 4.70
CA GLY A 15 -11.92 -3.40 4.40
C GLY A 15 -13.09 -3.45 5.41
N GLY A 16 -12.81 -3.21 6.69
CA GLY A 16 -13.82 -3.09 7.73
C GLY A 16 -14.76 -1.91 7.50
N LEU A 17 -14.23 -0.74 7.11
CA LEU A 17 -15.04 0.43 6.75
C LEU A 17 -15.97 0.13 5.57
N ILE A 18 -15.46 -0.50 4.51
CA ILE A 18 -16.27 -0.85 3.34
C ILE A 18 -17.40 -1.83 3.73
N ALA A 19 -17.13 -2.82 4.58
CA ALA A 19 -18.15 -3.76 5.04
C ALA A 19 -19.22 -3.10 5.93
N TRP A 20 -18.81 -2.19 6.83
CA TRP A 20 -19.72 -1.49 7.74
C TRP A 20 -20.54 -0.40 7.03
N SER A 21 -19.89 0.53 6.33
CA SER A 21 -20.56 1.68 5.71
C SER A 21 -21.09 1.39 4.32
N GLY A 22 -20.46 0.47 3.58
CA GLY A 22 -20.93 0.09 2.25
C GLY A 22 -22.20 -0.73 2.32
N GLY A 23 -22.32 -1.59 3.35
CA GLY A 23 -23.48 -2.46 3.54
C GLY A 23 -24.82 -1.74 3.68
N SER A 24 -24.84 -0.57 4.31
CA SER A 24 -26.08 0.21 4.49
C SER A 24 -26.51 0.96 3.22
N VAL A 25 -25.56 1.39 2.38
CA VAL A 25 -25.85 2.21 1.19
C VAL A 25 -26.06 1.35 -0.06
N PHE A 26 -25.34 0.23 -0.18
CA PHE A 26 -25.41 -0.66 -1.34
C PHE A 26 -25.54 -2.13 -0.90
N PRO A 27 -26.78 -2.62 -0.71
CA PRO A 27 -27.05 -4.02 -0.32
C PRO A 27 -26.38 -5.10 -1.20
N PRO A 28 -26.22 -4.91 -2.53
CA PRO A 28 -25.55 -5.89 -3.39
C PRO A 28 -24.08 -6.15 -3.03
N LEU A 29 -23.44 -5.31 -2.21
CA LEU A 29 -22.06 -5.52 -1.77
C LEU A 29 -21.89 -6.82 -0.96
N PHE A 30 -22.96 -7.34 -0.36
CA PHE A 30 -22.90 -8.60 0.39
C PHE A 30 -23.03 -9.85 -0.47
N ASN A 31 -23.36 -9.72 -1.76
CA ASN A 31 -23.44 -10.87 -2.68
C ASN A 31 -22.08 -11.57 -2.86
N VAL A 32 -20.97 -10.87 -2.62
CA VAL A 32 -19.63 -11.50 -2.63
C VAL A 32 -19.44 -12.49 -1.48
N ALA A 33 -20.14 -12.28 -0.37
CA ALA A 33 -20.13 -13.15 0.80
C ALA A 33 -21.24 -14.22 0.76
N ALA A 34 -22.28 -14.02 -0.07
CA ALA A 34 -23.37 -14.97 -0.23
C ALA A 34 -22.91 -16.43 -0.45
N PRO A 35 -21.99 -16.76 -1.38
CA PRO A 35 -21.56 -18.15 -1.60
C PRO A 35 -20.74 -18.76 -0.45
N PHE A 36 -20.29 -17.95 0.50
CA PHE A 36 -19.52 -18.41 1.67
C PHE A 36 -20.38 -18.56 2.93
N VAL A 37 -21.55 -17.92 2.96
CA VAL A 37 -22.40 -17.85 4.16
C VAL A 37 -23.75 -18.56 3.94
N CYS A 38 -24.19 -18.72 2.69
CA CYS A 38 -25.48 -19.30 2.36
C CYS A 38 -25.40 -20.18 1.10
N ASP A 39 -25.76 -21.45 1.21
CA ASP A 39 -25.95 -22.37 0.07
C ASP A 39 -27.33 -22.24 -0.60
N GLY A 40 -28.20 -21.37 -0.06
CA GLY A 40 -29.61 -21.20 -0.42
C GLY A 40 -29.94 -19.83 -1.06
N LYS A 41 -31.22 -19.44 -1.07
CA LYS A 41 -31.63 -18.12 -1.59
C LYS A 41 -31.24 -17.02 -0.60
N PHE A 42 -30.41 -16.10 -1.06
CA PHE A 42 -30.03 -14.87 -0.35
C PHE A 42 -31.15 -13.84 -0.52
N SER A 43 -31.88 -13.53 0.55
CA SER A 43 -32.96 -12.54 0.53
C SER A 43 -32.64 -11.39 1.48
N VAL A 44 -32.61 -10.17 0.94
CA VAL A 44 -32.40 -8.94 1.71
C VAL A 44 -33.76 -8.29 1.90
N GLU A 45 -34.31 -8.38 3.10
CA GLU A 45 -35.59 -7.76 3.44
C GLU A 45 -35.30 -6.39 4.08
N THR A 46 -35.73 -5.32 3.40
CA THR A 46 -35.62 -3.95 3.92
C THR A 46 -36.93 -3.64 4.64
N GLN A 47 -36.92 -3.61 5.98
CA GLN A 47 -38.09 -3.18 6.73
C GLN A 47 -38.00 -1.66 6.95
N GLU A 48 -38.93 -0.94 6.33
CA GLU A 48 -39.17 0.47 6.58
C GLU A 48 -39.97 0.60 7.87
N PHE A 49 -39.37 1.15 8.91
CA PHE A 49 -40.03 1.42 10.19
C PHE A 49 -40.23 2.94 10.33
N TYR A 50 -41.42 3.35 10.78
CA TYR A 50 -41.78 4.75 10.99
C TYR A 50 -41.93 5.04 12.50
N PRO A 51 -40.81 5.23 13.24
CA PRO A 51 -40.86 5.48 14.67
C PRO A 51 -41.43 6.86 15.03
N ARG A 52 -41.44 7.81 14.08
CA ARG A 52 -42.08 9.14 14.23
C ARG A 52 -42.69 9.59 12.89
N PRO A 53 -43.78 10.39 12.91
CA PRO A 53 -44.35 10.95 11.69
C PRO A 53 -43.34 11.87 11.00
N GLY A 54 -42.87 11.47 9.82
CA GLY A 54 -41.87 12.19 9.01
C GLY A 54 -40.42 11.66 9.11
N GLU A 55 -40.17 10.63 9.92
CA GLU A 55 -38.86 9.99 10.06
C GLU A 55 -38.93 8.57 9.48
N VAL A 56 -38.10 8.28 8.49
CA VAL A 56 -37.95 6.96 7.88
C VAL A 56 -36.70 6.31 8.46
N ASP A 57 -36.87 5.19 9.16
CA ASP A 57 -35.76 4.37 9.59
C ASP A 57 -35.74 3.07 8.77
N THR A 58 -34.61 2.77 8.15
CA THR A 58 -34.47 1.61 7.26
C THR A 58 -33.61 0.57 7.95
N THR A 59 -34.25 -0.46 8.50
CA THR A 59 -33.52 -1.59 9.11
C THR A 59 -33.37 -2.68 8.06
N GLN A 60 -32.12 -3.04 7.75
CA GLN A 60 -31.81 -4.09 6.78
C GLN A 60 -31.34 -5.35 7.53
N THR A 61 -32.06 -6.46 7.35
CA THR A 61 -31.69 -7.78 7.89
C THR A 61 -31.46 -8.77 6.74
N ILE A 62 -30.38 -9.55 6.84
CA ILE A 62 -29.96 -10.49 5.81
C ILE A 62 -30.36 -11.90 6.23
N PHE A 63 -31.30 -12.49 5.49
CA PHE A 63 -31.78 -13.84 5.73
C PHE A 63 -31.25 -14.82 4.68
N CYS A 64 -30.86 -16.00 5.14
CA CYS A 64 -30.58 -17.15 4.28
C CYS A 64 -31.72 -18.16 4.41
N ASP A 65 -32.46 -18.35 3.33
CA ASP A 65 -33.49 -19.38 3.24
C ASP A 65 -32.82 -20.69 2.84
N ASN A 66 -32.73 -21.63 3.80
CA ASN A 66 -32.18 -22.95 3.54
C ASN A 66 -33.23 -23.83 2.85
N PRO A 67 -33.02 -24.25 1.59
CA PRO A 67 -34.01 -25.01 0.82
C PRO A 67 -34.28 -26.41 1.41
N ASN A 68 -33.41 -26.91 2.29
CA ASN A 68 -33.54 -28.24 2.89
C ASN A 68 -34.32 -28.24 4.22
N THR A 69 -34.43 -27.10 4.91
CA THR A 69 -35.05 -27.02 6.25
C THR A 69 -36.20 -26.02 6.35
N GLY A 70 -36.46 -25.23 5.29
CA GLY A 70 -37.57 -24.27 5.24
C GLY A 70 -37.52 -23.19 6.33
N LYS A 71 -36.34 -22.95 6.91
CA LYS A 71 -36.12 -22.04 8.04
C LYS A 71 -35.18 -20.92 7.60
N SER A 72 -35.60 -19.68 7.77
CA SER A 72 -34.78 -18.49 7.58
C SER A 72 -33.89 -18.29 8.81
N ASN A 73 -32.58 -18.24 8.60
CA ASN A 73 -31.62 -17.93 9.65
C ASN A 73 -31.06 -16.52 9.42
N ASP A 74 -31.02 -15.71 10.48
CA ASP A 74 -30.31 -14.43 10.46
C ASP A 74 -28.81 -14.71 10.39
N ILE A 75 -28.21 -14.31 9.29
CA ILE A 75 -26.77 -14.46 9.01
C ILE A 75 -26.08 -13.10 8.86
N THR A 76 -26.72 -12.02 9.30
CA THR A 76 -26.24 -10.64 9.10
C THR A 76 -24.83 -10.47 9.66
N LEU A 77 -24.57 -10.96 10.89
CA LEU A 77 -23.25 -10.88 11.52
C LEU A 77 -22.19 -11.66 10.74
N GLN A 78 -22.51 -12.89 10.31
CA GLN A 78 -21.58 -13.74 9.56
C GLN A 78 -21.25 -13.12 8.21
N THR A 79 -22.27 -12.55 7.55
CA THR A 79 -22.13 -11.87 6.27
C THR A 79 -21.20 -10.65 6.37
N ILE A 80 -21.33 -9.84 7.43
CA ILE A 80 -20.44 -8.68 7.66
C ILE A 80 -18.99 -9.13 7.88
N ILE A 81 -18.76 -10.16 8.71
CA ILE A 81 -17.40 -10.63 9.01
C ILE A 81 -16.73 -11.18 7.73
N VAL A 82 -17.44 -12.04 7.00
CA VAL A 82 -16.90 -12.65 5.76
C VAL A 82 -16.67 -11.58 4.69
N ALA A 83 -17.62 -10.67 4.48
CA ALA A 83 -17.45 -9.55 3.55
C ALA A 83 -16.22 -8.68 3.93
N GLY A 84 -16.05 -8.36 5.22
CA GLY A 84 -14.90 -7.60 5.72
C GLY A 84 -13.57 -8.25 5.36
N ILE A 85 -13.43 -9.57 5.59
CA ILE A 85 -12.23 -10.33 5.24
C ILE A 85 -11.98 -10.30 3.73
N VAL A 86 -13.02 -10.50 2.92
CA VAL A 86 -12.91 -10.48 1.45
C VAL A 86 -12.44 -9.12 0.95
N TYR A 87 -13.04 -8.03 1.41
CA TYR A 87 -12.63 -6.67 1.02
C TYR A 87 -11.23 -6.32 1.51
N SER A 88 -10.85 -6.74 2.72
CA SER A 88 -9.48 -6.59 3.21
C SER A 88 -8.48 -7.33 2.32
N ALA A 89 -8.79 -8.55 1.89
CA ALA A 89 -7.92 -9.30 0.97
C ALA A 89 -7.78 -8.60 -0.40
N ILE A 90 -8.88 -8.09 -0.96
CA ILE A 90 -8.89 -7.37 -2.24
C ILE A 90 -7.98 -6.13 -2.20
N VAL A 91 -7.96 -5.40 -1.08
CA VAL A 91 -7.07 -4.22 -0.91
C VAL A 91 -5.64 -4.64 -0.57
N PHE A 92 -5.47 -5.69 0.23
CA PHE A 92 -4.17 -6.13 0.70
C PHE A 92 -3.31 -6.76 -0.40
N ILE A 93 -3.89 -7.58 -1.28
CA ILE A 93 -3.19 -8.25 -2.39
C ILE A 93 -2.44 -7.26 -3.31
N PRO A 94 -3.04 -6.19 -3.86
CA PRO A 94 -2.33 -5.25 -4.72
C PRO A 94 -1.27 -4.45 -3.97
N VAL A 95 -1.50 -4.11 -2.69
CA VAL A 95 -0.52 -3.40 -1.85
C VAL A 95 0.71 -4.28 -1.62
N VAL A 96 0.52 -5.55 -1.26
CA VAL A 96 1.62 -6.51 -1.11
C VAL A 96 2.30 -6.79 -2.43
N ALA A 97 1.55 -6.94 -3.53
CA ALA A 97 2.10 -7.13 -4.86
C ALA A 97 3.01 -5.96 -5.25
N ARG A 98 2.61 -4.71 -5.01
CA ARG A 98 3.45 -3.53 -5.26
C ARG A 98 4.73 -3.52 -4.41
N ILE A 99 4.63 -3.88 -3.13
CA ILE A 99 5.78 -3.94 -2.22
C ILE A 99 6.75 -5.07 -2.61
N LYS A 100 6.22 -6.25 -2.96
CA LYS A 100 7.00 -7.44 -3.33
C LYS A 100 7.58 -7.31 -4.74
N LEU A 101 6.84 -6.77 -5.70
CA LEU A 101 7.31 -6.51 -7.06
C LEU A 101 8.38 -5.41 -7.06
N GLY A 102 8.17 -4.33 -6.30
CA GLY A 102 9.17 -3.27 -6.10
C GLY A 102 10.43 -3.78 -5.38
N ARG A 103 10.27 -4.67 -4.38
CA ARG A 103 11.41 -5.39 -3.80
C ARG A 103 12.08 -6.31 -4.79
N SER A 104 11.36 -7.06 -5.64
CA SER A 104 11.97 -7.99 -6.60
C SER A 104 12.84 -7.29 -7.64
N ILE A 105 12.45 -6.08 -8.06
CA ILE A 105 13.25 -5.25 -8.97
C ILE A 105 14.53 -4.80 -8.25
N PHE A 106 14.44 -4.39 -6.98
CA PHE A 106 15.60 -4.02 -6.17
C PHE A 106 16.49 -5.23 -5.81
N GLN A 107 15.89 -6.38 -5.54
CA GLN A 107 16.58 -7.60 -5.11
C GLN A 107 17.31 -8.25 -6.30
N ARG A 108 16.78 -8.15 -7.52
CA ARG A 108 17.55 -8.48 -8.74
C ARG A 108 18.85 -7.67 -8.87
N SER A 109 18.83 -6.40 -8.48
CA SER A 109 20.04 -5.56 -8.45
C SER A 109 21.05 -6.03 -7.39
N VAL A 110 20.56 -6.56 -6.26
CA VAL A 110 21.41 -7.06 -5.15
C VAL A 110 21.92 -8.49 -5.41
N ASP A 111 21.11 -9.36 -6.00
CA ASP A 111 21.50 -10.73 -6.36
C ASP A 111 22.54 -10.73 -7.50
N THR A 112 22.49 -9.72 -8.38
CA THR A 112 23.56 -9.46 -9.36
C THR A 112 24.85 -8.98 -8.69
N ALA A 113 24.75 -8.25 -7.57
CA ALA A 113 25.91 -7.84 -6.79
C ALA A 113 26.49 -8.98 -5.91
N GLN A 114 25.66 -9.93 -5.47
CA GLN A 114 26.08 -11.00 -4.55
C GLN A 114 26.62 -12.25 -5.27
N ASN A 115 26.20 -12.53 -6.52
CA ASN A 115 26.83 -13.58 -7.33
C ASN A 115 28.25 -13.23 -7.86
N VAL A 116 28.73 -12.02 -7.57
CA VAL A 116 30.14 -11.61 -7.78
C VAL A 116 31.00 -11.82 -6.53
N ALA A 117 30.39 -12.11 -5.37
CA ALA A 117 31.09 -12.31 -4.11
C ALA A 117 31.15 -13.81 -3.73
N SER A 118 31.77 -14.63 -4.58
CA SER A 118 32.30 -15.93 -4.17
C SER A 118 33.74 -15.74 -3.65
N PRO A 119 34.11 -16.32 -2.49
CA PRO A 119 35.32 -15.99 -1.77
C PRO A 119 36.49 -16.87 -2.23
N ASN A 120 37.13 -16.57 -3.37
CA ASN A 120 38.55 -16.94 -3.57
C ASN A 120 39.22 -16.35 -4.82
N GLU A 121 38.95 -15.10 -5.16
CA GLU A 121 39.81 -14.38 -6.09
C GLU A 121 39.86 -12.91 -5.68
N ILE A 122 41.03 -12.48 -5.17
CA ILE A 122 41.30 -11.08 -4.85
C ILE A 122 41.48 -10.34 -6.18
N TYR A 123 40.36 -10.05 -6.86
CA TYR A 123 40.30 -9.03 -7.89
C TYR A 123 39.61 -7.80 -7.30
N PHE A 124 40.42 -6.79 -7.04
CA PHE A 124 39.99 -5.43 -6.71
C PHE A 124 39.08 -4.93 -7.84
N VAL A 125 37.79 -4.73 -7.56
CA VAL A 125 36.85 -4.00 -8.43
C VAL A 125 36.82 -2.55 -7.95
N PRO A 126 37.58 -1.61 -8.54
CA PRO A 126 37.43 -0.19 -8.25
C PRO A 126 36.26 0.34 -9.07
N GLY A 127 35.04 0.10 -8.59
CA GLY A 127 33.81 0.43 -9.32
C GLY A 127 32.88 1.43 -8.64
N ILE A 128 33.11 1.78 -7.37
CA ILE A 128 32.46 2.93 -6.74
C ILE A 128 33.56 3.95 -6.43
N LYS A 129 34.01 4.66 -7.46
CA LYS A 129 34.63 5.97 -7.27
C LYS A 129 33.49 6.98 -7.25
N HIS A 130 33.17 7.49 -6.08
CA HIS A 130 32.68 8.87 -6.00
C HIS A 130 33.88 9.78 -6.31
N SER A 131 34.32 9.81 -7.56
CA SER A 131 35.10 10.94 -8.04
C SER A 131 34.08 11.99 -8.43
N GLU A 132 33.71 12.85 -7.47
CA GLU A 132 33.24 14.17 -7.86
C GLU A 132 34.33 14.75 -8.75
N ASP A 133 34.09 14.77 -10.06
CA ASP A 133 35.01 15.31 -11.05
C ASP A 133 35.35 16.74 -10.61
N PRO A 134 36.64 17.10 -10.44
CA PRO A 134 37.01 18.46 -10.04
C PRO A 134 36.41 19.51 -10.98
N SER A 135 36.15 19.17 -12.25
CA SER A 135 35.40 20.02 -13.19
C SER A 135 33.95 20.29 -12.74
N GLU A 136 33.26 19.28 -12.21
CA GLU A 136 31.89 19.39 -11.73
C GLU A 136 31.80 20.21 -10.43
N LYS A 137 32.81 20.07 -9.54
CA LYS A 137 32.94 20.93 -8.35
C LYS A 137 33.14 22.40 -8.71
N LEU A 138 33.97 22.67 -9.71
CA LEU A 138 34.22 24.03 -10.20
C LEU A 138 32.96 24.65 -10.79
N LYS A 139 32.15 23.87 -11.51
CA LYS A 139 30.87 24.32 -12.05
C LYS A 139 29.89 24.72 -10.93
N LYS A 140 29.74 23.88 -9.91
CA LYS A 140 28.86 24.15 -8.77
C LYS A 140 29.31 25.36 -7.95
N LEU A 141 30.62 25.55 -7.76
CA LEU A 141 31.18 26.73 -7.11
C LEU A 141 30.88 28.02 -7.87
N LYS A 142 30.95 27.99 -9.20
CA LYS A 142 30.64 29.14 -10.06
C LYS A 142 29.16 29.51 -9.96
N GLU A 143 28.27 28.52 -9.96
CA GLU A 143 26.82 28.72 -9.80
C GLU A 143 26.47 29.34 -8.43
N MET A 144 27.14 28.90 -7.35
CA MET A 144 26.93 29.48 -6.01
C MET A 144 27.37 30.94 -5.91
N ARG A 145 28.44 31.32 -6.61
CA ARG A 145 28.90 32.72 -6.70
C ARG A 145 27.91 33.57 -7.47
N GLU A 146 27.43 33.08 -8.62
CA GLU A 146 26.45 33.78 -9.45
C GLU A 146 25.09 33.94 -8.74
N ALA A 147 24.75 33.01 -7.85
CA ALA A 147 23.60 33.12 -6.96
C ALA A 147 23.82 34.07 -5.75
N GLY A 148 25.01 34.67 -5.62
CA GLY A 148 25.35 35.57 -4.51
C GLY A 148 25.49 34.87 -3.15
N LEU A 149 25.62 33.53 -3.14
CA LEU A 149 25.72 32.73 -1.91
C LEU A 149 27.13 32.72 -1.31
N ILE A 150 28.13 33.08 -2.11
CA ILE A 150 29.54 33.17 -1.71
C ILE A 150 30.17 34.43 -2.31
N THR A 151 31.17 34.96 -1.63
CA THR A 151 31.92 36.15 -2.07
C THR A 151 33.04 35.76 -3.05
N GLU A 152 33.53 36.72 -3.86
CA GLU A 152 34.59 36.46 -4.85
C GLU A 152 35.86 35.88 -4.21
N GLN A 153 36.19 36.36 -3.00
CA GLN A 153 37.36 35.90 -2.24
C GLN A 153 37.23 34.42 -1.82
N GLU A 154 36.03 33.98 -1.42
CA GLU A 154 35.78 32.59 -1.04
C GLU A 154 35.77 31.65 -2.24
N TYR A 155 35.32 32.14 -3.39
CA TYR A 155 35.35 31.41 -4.65
C TYR A 155 36.79 31.14 -5.11
N GLU A 156 37.67 32.14 -5.09
CA GLU A 156 39.06 32.00 -5.52
C GLU A 156 39.88 31.09 -4.60
N ALA A 157 39.66 31.16 -3.28
CA ALA A 157 40.31 30.28 -2.30
C ALA A 157 39.92 28.81 -2.53
N LYS A 158 38.63 28.51 -2.72
CA LYS A 158 38.14 27.14 -2.95
C LYS A 158 38.50 26.62 -4.33
N ARG A 159 38.50 27.48 -5.36
CA ARG A 159 38.90 27.12 -6.73
C ARG A 159 40.36 26.69 -6.80
N SER A 160 41.27 27.44 -6.15
CA SER A 160 42.70 27.10 -6.13
C SER A 160 42.99 25.81 -5.37
N GLU A 161 42.26 25.52 -4.29
CA GLU A 161 42.37 24.26 -3.54
C GLU A 161 41.91 23.03 -4.36
N ILE A 162 40.92 23.20 -5.23
CA ILE A 162 40.44 22.12 -6.10
C ILE A 162 41.41 21.88 -7.26
N ILE A 163 41.96 22.95 -7.83
CA ILE A 163 42.94 22.86 -8.92
C ILE A 163 44.27 22.29 -8.41
N SER A 164 44.67 22.56 -7.16
CA SER A 164 45.89 21.98 -6.57
C SER A 164 45.77 20.49 -6.22
N LYS A 165 44.54 19.97 -6.16
CA LYS A 165 44.22 18.56 -5.92
C LYS A 165 43.99 17.77 -7.21
N MET A 166 44.08 18.42 -8.38
CA MET A 166 44.22 17.79 -9.71
C MET A 166 45.67 17.37 -9.94
#